data_AF-A0A2B9Q421-F1
#
_entry.id   AF-A0A2B9Q421-F1
#
_cell.length_a   1.000
_cell.length_b   1.000
_cell.length_c   1.000
_cell.angle_alpha   90.00
_cell.angle_beta   90.00
_cell.angle_gamma   90.00
#
_symmetry.space_group_name_H-M   'P 1'
#
loop_
_entity.id
_entity.type
_entity.pdbx_description
1 polymer ?
#
loop_
_entity_poly.entity_id
_entity_poly.type
_entity_poly.pdbx_seq_one_letter_code
_entity_poly.pdbx_strand_id
1 'polypeptide(L)'
;MINVAVSITKDEAEVVNRLQKYYESRYNERAKEQLIKDFCKDKQGWSDADINKFVGRLSLEEFIQVFIYSNYELTKTNEEKLADYYDSQGNGVSGIASKLCIEQVLDILKIKIKGINEQ
;
A
#
# COMPACT_ATOMS: atom_id res chain seq x y z
N MET A 1 3.06 -11.53 -20.36
CA MET A 1 3.76 -11.00 -19.17
C MET A 1 2.74 -10.93 -18.06
N ILE A 2 3.02 -11.57 -16.92
CA ILE A 2 2.18 -11.42 -15.74
C ILE A 2 2.48 -10.01 -15.23
N ASN A 3 1.51 -9.11 -15.39
CA ASN A 3 1.59 -7.72 -14.94
C ASN A 3 1.36 -7.71 -13.42
N VAL A 4 2.33 -8.22 -12.65
CA VAL A 4 2.22 -8.26 -11.18
C VAL A 4 2.50 -6.84 -10.67
N ALA A 5 1.46 -6.20 -10.13
CA ALA A 5 1.60 -4.91 -9.47
C ALA A 5 2.56 -5.03 -8.27
N VAL A 6 3.38 -4.01 -8.03
CA VAL A 6 4.32 -4.01 -6.89
C VAL A 6 3.52 -3.84 -5.60
N SER A 7 3.66 -4.75 -4.65
CA SER A 7 3.02 -4.59 -3.34
C SER A 7 3.81 -3.58 -2.49
N ILE A 8 3.12 -2.55 -2.00
CA ILE A 8 3.69 -1.52 -1.12
C ILE A 8 2.80 -1.31 0.12
N THR A 9 3.34 -0.77 1.20
CA THR A 9 2.57 -0.40 2.39
C THR A 9 1.88 0.96 2.22
N LYS A 10 1.00 1.32 3.16
CA LYS A 10 0.40 2.67 3.21
C LYS A 10 1.46 3.76 3.37
N ASP A 11 2.41 3.57 4.30
CA ASP A 11 3.51 4.50 4.53
C ASP A 11 4.38 4.68 3.27
N GLU A 12 4.62 3.60 2.53
CA GLU A 12 5.33 3.64 1.26
C GLU A 12 4.54 4.39 0.18
N ALA A 13 3.21 4.27 0.15
CA ALA A 13 2.38 5.06 -0.74
C ALA A 13 2.41 6.56 -0.39
N GLU A 14 2.53 6.91 0.89
CA GLU A 14 2.78 8.30 1.29
C GLU A 14 4.15 8.79 0.82
N VAL A 15 5.17 7.95 0.89
CA VAL A 15 6.49 8.23 0.30
C VAL A 15 6.37 8.48 -1.21
N VAL A 16 5.63 7.65 -1.95
CA VAL A 16 5.38 7.84 -3.39
C VAL A 16 4.79 9.23 -3.65
N ASN A 17 3.72 9.57 -2.94
CA ASN A 17 3.05 10.86 -3.09
C ASN A 17 3.96 12.05 -2.76
N ARG A 18 4.75 11.95 -1.68
CA ARG A 18 5.70 13.01 -1.29
C ARG A 18 6.76 13.22 -2.37
N LEU A 19 7.34 12.13 -2.89
CA LEU A 19 8.38 12.20 -3.91
C LEU A 19 7.84 12.75 -5.23
N GLN A 20 6.68 12.27 -5.70
CA GLN A 20 6.06 12.74 -6.93
C GLN A 20 5.78 14.24 -6.86
N LYS A 21 5.16 14.73 -5.77
CA LYS A 21 4.90 16.15 -5.56
C LYS A 21 6.18 16.98 -5.54
N TYR A 22 7.24 16.49 -4.89
CA TYR A 22 8.53 17.17 -4.86
C TYR A 22 9.10 17.35 -6.28
N TYR A 23 9.14 16.29 -7.08
CA TYR A 23 9.67 16.36 -8.44
C TYR A 23 8.77 17.17 -9.39
N GLU A 24 7.45 17.00 -9.30
CA GLU A 24 6.48 17.78 -10.07
C GLU A 24 6.63 19.28 -9.82
N SER A 25 6.75 19.68 -8.54
CA SER A 25 6.91 21.10 -8.18
C SER A 25 8.21 21.73 -8.70
N ARG A 26 9.27 20.93 -8.88
CA ARG A 26 10.62 21.41 -9.16
C ARG A 26 11.02 21.29 -10.63
N TYR A 27 10.44 20.32 -11.34
CA TYR A 27 10.83 19.97 -12.71
C TYR A 27 9.64 19.91 -13.69
N ASN A 28 8.40 20.09 -13.23
CA ASN A 28 7.18 20.09 -14.05
C ASN A 28 7.12 18.87 -14.99
N GLU A 29 7.06 19.09 -16.29
CA GLU A 29 6.99 18.05 -17.33
C GLU A 29 8.18 17.08 -17.30
N ARG A 30 9.32 17.49 -16.74
CA ARG A 30 10.53 16.66 -16.62
C ARG A 30 10.63 15.90 -15.29
N ALA A 31 9.62 15.99 -14.42
CA ALA A 31 9.61 15.36 -13.11
C ALA A 31 9.94 13.86 -13.16
N LYS A 32 9.24 13.10 -14.01
CA LYS A 32 9.44 11.66 -14.17
C LYS A 32 10.84 11.31 -14.69
N GLU A 33 11.34 12.06 -15.67
CA GLU A 33 12.68 11.86 -16.23
C GLU A 33 13.77 12.11 -15.19
N GLN A 34 13.63 13.22 -14.44
CA GLN A 34 14.60 13.59 -13.41
C GLN A 34 14.60 12.60 -12.24
N LEU A 35 13.42 12.11 -11.86
CA LEU A 35 13.25 11.10 -10.83
C LEU A 35 13.97 9.78 -11.17
N ILE A 36 13.85 9.29 -12.42
CA ILE A 36 14.58 8.09 -12.88
C ILE A 36 16.10 8.35 -12.91
N LYS A 37 16.53 9.52 -13.38
CA LYS A 37 17.95 9.87 -13.42
C LYS A 37 18.58 9.86 -12.04
N ASP A 38 17.89 10.42 -11.05
CA ASP A 38 18.40 10.48 -9.68
C ASP A 38 18.43 9.09 -9.04
N PHE A 39 17.40 8.27 -9.27
CA PHE A 39 17.41 6.86 -8.86
C PHE A 39 18.60 6.07 -9.42
N CYS A 40 18.91 6.23 -10.71
CA CYS A 40 20.02 5.53 -11.36
C CYS A 40 21.41 6.04 -10.95
N LYS A 41 21.52 7.31 -10.51
CA LYS A 41 22.79 7.89 -10.07
C LYS A 41 23.16 7.46 -8.66
N ASP A 42 22.22 7.53 -7.73
CA ASP A 42 22.45 7.17 -6.34
C ASP A 42 21.14 6.75 -5.66
N LYS A 43 20.99 5.43 -5.53
CA LYS A 43 19.82 4.83 -4.87
C LYS A 43 19.76 5.16 -3.37
N GLN A 44 20.88 5.52 -2.74
CA GLN A 44 20.97 5.81 -1.30
C GLN A 44 21.19 7.29 -0.98
N GLY A 45 21.25 8.15 -2.00
CA GLY A 45 21.53 9.58 -1.86
C GLY A 45 20.37 10.42 -1.33
N TRP A 46 19.28 9.78 -0.91
CA TRP A 46 18.08 10.45 -0.40
C TRP A 46 18.26 10.82 1.08
N SER A 47 18.03 12.09 1.41
CA SER A 47 18.21 12.62 2.77
C SER A 47 17.12 12.17 3.76
N ASP A 48 15.95 11.80 3.26
CA ASP A 48 14.82 11.33 4.06
C ASP A 48 14.94 9.81 4.28
N ALA A 49 14.88 9.37 5.54
CA ALA A 49 15.12 7.98 5.91
C ALA A 49 14.04 7.03 5.36
N ASP A 50 12.78 7.46 5.27
CA ASP A 50 11.68 6.66 4.76
C ASP A 50 11.80 6.52 3.24
N ILE A 51 12.13 7.62 2.56
CA ILE A 51 12.42 7.62 1.12
C ILE A 51 13.59 6.69 0.84
N ASN A 52 14.70 6.83 1.54
CA ASN A 52 15.90 6.03 1.33
C ASN A 52 15.62 4.54 1.57
N LYS A 53 14.91 4.20 2.65
CA LYS A 53 14.52 2.81 2.95
C LYS A 53 13.63 2.22 1.86
N PHE A 54 12.60 2.95 1.43
CA PHE A 54 11.66 2.47 0.41
C PHE A 54 12.31 2.39 -0.97
N VAL A 55 12.87 3.49 -1.46
CA VAL A 55 13.55 3.55 -2.77
C VAL A 55 14.73 2.56 -2.80
N GLY A 56 15.46 2.45 -1.68
CA GLY A 56 16.56 1.52 -1.47
C GLY A 56 16.21 0.04 -1.60
N ARG A 57 14.96 -0.37 -1.35
CA ARG A 57 14.53 -1.77 -1.54
C ARG A 57 14.07 -2.08 -2.97
N LEU A 58 13.66 -1.09 -3.76
CA LEU A 58 13.09 -1.31 -5.10
C LEU A 58 14.18 -1.64 -6.14
N SER A 59 13.97 -2.66 -6.98
CA SER A 59 14.71 -2.79 -8.23
C SER A 59 14.35 -1.66 -9.21
N LEU A 60 15.12 -1.50 -10.29
CA LEU A 60 14.79 -0.51 -11.33
C LEU A 60 13.41 -0.78 -11.95
N GLU A 61 13.08 -2.05 -12.18
CA GLU A 61 11.77 -2.42 -12.73
C GLU A 61 10.65 -2.04 -11.77
N GLU A 62 10.75 -2.41 -10.49
CA GLU A 62 9.75 -2.05 -9.48
C GLU A 62 9.63 -0.53 -9.30
N PHE A 63 10.75 0.19 -9.33
CA PHE A 63 10.75 1.65 -9.27
C PHE A 63 9.97 2.26 -10.44
N ILE A 64 10.19 1.76 -11.67
CA ILE A 64 9.45 2.21 -12.85
C ILE A 64 7.96 1.89 -12.72
N GLN A 65 7.62 0.67 -12.28
CA GLN A 65 6.22 0.29 -12.06
C GLN A 65 5.53 1.23 -11.06
N VAL A 66 6.17 1.50 -9.91
CA VAL A 66 5.62 2.35 -8.85
C VAL A 66 5.51 3.82 -9.28
N PHE A 67 6.62 4.42 -9.73
CA PHE A 67 6.70 5.88 -9.87
C PHE A 67 6.30 6.40 -11.26
N ILE A 68 6.38 5.58 -12.31
CA ILE A 68 6.16 6.00 -13.69
C ILE A 68 4.79 5.54 -14.20
N TYR A 69 4.47 4.27 -13.95
CA TYR A 69 3.22 3.65 -14.36
C TYR A 69 2.14 3.65 -13.28
N SER A 70 2.47 4.01 -12.03
CA SER A 70 1.54 3.94 -10.90
C SER A 70 0.91 2.55 -10.74
N ASN A 71 1.68 1.50 -11.04
CA ASN A 71 1.26 0.11 -11.05
C ASN A 71 1.71 -0.60 -9.76
N TYR A 72 1.00 -0.33 -8.68
CA TYR A 72 1.24 -0.91 -7.36
C TYR A 72 -0.08 -1.23 -6.65
N GLU A 73 -0.01 -2.13 -5.67
CA GLU A 73 -1.13 -2.48 -4.80
C GLU A 73 -0.76 -2.21 -3.33
N LEU A 74 -1.72 -1.73 -2.56
CA LEU A 74 -1.54 -1.54 -1.13
C LEU A 74 -1.67 -2.88 -0.41
N THR A 75 -0.66 -3.19 0.40
CA THR A 75 -0.68 -4.35 1.29
C THR A 75 -1.72 -4.11 2.37
N LYS A 76 -2.75 -4.96 2.38
CA LYS A 76 -3.80 -4.94 3.41
C LYS A 76 -3.27 -5.48 4.73
N THR A 77 -3.63 -4.84 5.84
CA THR A 77 -3.39 -5.39 7.17
C THR A 77 -4.22 -6.66 7.39
N ASN A 78 -3.89 -7.45 8.41
CA ASN A 78 -4.71 -8.62 8.74
C ASN A 78 -6.14 -8.24 9.14
N GLU A 79 -6.32 -7.07 9.76
CA GLU A 79 -7.63 -6.53 10.12
C GLU A 79 -8.43 -6.16 8.87
N GLU A 80 -7.81 -5.50 7.89
CA GLU A 80 -8.45 -5.17 6.61
C GLU A 80 -8.83 -6.44 5.83
N LYS A 81 -7.95 -7.44 5.81
CA LYS A 81 -8.25 -8.75 5.20
C LYS A 81 -9.43 -9.44 5.90
N LEU A 82 -9.49 -9.35 7.23
CA LEU A 82 -10.59 -9.93 8.00
C LEU A 82 -11.90 -9.17 7.76
N ALA A 83 -11.86 -7.83 7.65
CA ALA A 83 -13.02 -7.02 7.29
C ALA A 83 -13.55 -7.36 5.89
N ASP A 84 -12.67 -7.51 4.90
CA ASP A 84 -13.04 -7.96 3.55
C ASP A 84 -13.67 -9.36 3.58
N TYR A 85 -13.07 -10.29 4.33
CA TYR A 85 -13.59 -11.64 4.48
C TYR A 85 -14.98 -11.62 5.14
N TYR A 86 -15.14 -10.85 6.21
CA TYR A 86 -16.41 -10.66 6.92
C TYR A 86 -17.49 -10.13 5.95
N ASP A 87 -17.20 -9.09 5.18
CA ASP A 87 -18.15 -8.52 4.22
C ASP A 87 -18.52 -9.53 3.11
N SER A 88 -17.52 -10.27 2.60
CA SER A 88 -17.71 -11.28 1.54
C SER A 88 -18.62 -12.46 1.92
N GLN A 89 -18.89 -12.71 3.21
CA GLN A 89 -19.78 -13.79 3.64
C GLN A 89 -21.23 -13.60 3.18
N GLY A 90 -21.62 -12.38 2.79
CA GLY A 90 -22.98 -12.06 2.39
C GLY A 90 -23.98 -12.16 3.55
N ASN A 91 -25.27 -12.22 3.22
CA ASN A 91 -26.39 -12.16 4.21
C ASN A 91 -27.28 -13.41 4.20
N GLY A 92 -26.81 -14.52 3.61
CA GLY A 92 -27.49 -15.81 3.72
C GLY A 92 -27.31 -16.42 5.11
N VAL A 93 -28.09 -17.46 5.44
CA VAL A 93 -28.06 -18.12 6.78
C VAL A 93 -26.65 -18.55 7.19
N SER A 94 -25.89 -19.15 6.26
CA SER A 94 -24.49 -19.54 6.52
C SER A 94 -23.57 -18.33 6.71
N GLY A 95 -23.76 -17.27 5.91
CA GLY A 95 -22.98 -16.03 6.02
C GLY A 95 -23.21 -15.30 7.34
N ILE A 96 -24.46 -15.22 7.80
CA ILE A 96 -24.82 -14.64 9.10
C ILE A 96 -24.17 -15.43 10.24
N ALA A 97 -24.19 -16.77 10.19
CA ALA A 97 -23.54 -17.60 11.21
C ALA A 97 -22.02 -17.37 11.26
N SER A 98 -21.35 -17.28 10.10
CA SER A 98 -19.93 -16.94 10.01
C SER A 98 -19.64 -15.55 10.60
N LYS A 99 -20.43 -14.53 10.24
CA LYS A 99 -20.29 -13.16 10.76
C LYS A 99 -20.44 -13.10 12.28
N LEU A 100 -21.46 -13.76 12.83
CA LEU A 100 -21.66 -13.87 14.28
C LEU A 100 -20.49 -14.57 14.98
N CYS A 101 -19.95 -15.64 14.40
CA CYS A 101 -18.79 -16.34 14.95
C CYS A 101 -17.55 -15.43 14.99
N ILE A 102 -17.29 -14.69 13.90
CA ILE A 102 -16.18 -13.73 13.84
C ILE A 102 -16.33 -12.66 14.92
N GLU A 103 -17.51 -12.04 15.04
CA GLU A 103 -17.80 -11.03 16.06
C GLU A 103 -17.59 -11.58 17.48
N GLN A 104 -18.11 -12.77 17.77
CA GLN A 104 -17.95 -13.42 19.08
C GLN A 104 -16.46 -13.67 19.42
N VAL A 105 -15.68 -14.16 18.45
CA VAL A 105 -14.24 -14.39 18.66
C VAL A 105 -13.51 -13.07 18.92
N LEU A 106 -13.81 -12.01 18.15
CA LEU A 106 -13.21 -10.69 18.36
C LEU A 106 -13.56 -10.12 19.73
N ASP A 107 -14.80 -10.29 20.19
CA ASP A 107 -15.24 -9.83 21.51
C ASP A 107 -14.57 -10.62 22.65
N ILE A 108 -14.40 -11.94 22.51
CA ILE A 108 -13.65 -12.77 23.48
C ILE A 108 -12.20 -12.29 23.59
N LEU A 109 -11.57 -12.02 22.44
CA LEU A 109 -10.18 -11.54 22.38
C LEU A 109 -10.05 -10.06 22.75
N LYS A 110 -11.17 -9.34 22.94
CA LYS A 110 -11.23 -7.89 23.18
C LYS A 110 -10.55 -7.07 22.07
N ILE A 111 -10.67 -7.52 20.83
CA ILE A 111 -10.15 -6.84 19.63
C ILE A 111 -11.30 -6.05 18.99
N LYS A 112 -11.02 -4.81 18.58
CA LYS A 112 -11.95 -3.96 17.84
C LYS A 112 -11.42 -3.74 16.43
N ILE A 113 -12.28 -4.01 15.44
CA ILE A 113 -11.97 -3.86 14.03
C ILE A 113 -13.07 -3.03 13.37
N LYS A 114 -12.67 -1.90 12.81
CA LYS A 114 -13.54 -1.00 12.05
C LYS A 114 -14.21 -1.74 10.89
N GLY A 115 -15.53 -1.57 10.77
CA GLY A 115 -16.32 -2.26 9.74
C GLY A 115 -16.75 -3.68 10.09
N ILE A 116 -16.39 -4.17 11.29
CA ILE A 116 -16.94 -5.40 11.88
C ILE A 116 -17.65 -5.08 13.20
N ASN A 117 -16.91 -4.79 14.27
CA ASN A 117 -17.45 -4.61 15.63
C ASN A 117 -17.05 -3.27 16.28
N GLU A 118 -16.58 -2.33 15.47
CA GLU A 118 -16.26 -0.94 15.79
C GLU A 118 -16.86 -0.02 14.72
N GLN A 119 -17.61 1.00 15.18
CA GLN A 119 -18.30 1.98 14.33
C GLN A 119 -17.36 3.11 13.89
#